data_AF-A0A7V3BQ49-F1
#
_entry.id   AF-A0A7V3BQ49-F1
#
_cell.length_a   1.000
_cell.length_b   1.000
_cell.length_c   1.000
_cell.angle_alpha   90.00
_cell.angle_beta   90.00
_cell.angle_gamma   90.00
#
_symmetry.space_group_name_H-M   'P 1'
#
loop_
_entity.id
_entity.type
_entity.pdbx_description
1 polymer ?
#
loop_
_entity_poly.entity_id
_entity_poly.type
_entity_poly.pdbx_seq_one_letter_code
_entity_poly.pdbx_strand_id
1 'polypeptide(L)'
;MRGGPLLSMASLMALMVGLVACTSPEAERTRGGGPGGRYWESQPNRGNARGRSPLLPDTMRDYTRSMHRTFARFWDTEIRPRFDAIAQQNPGWELWLTLLEATLREMGEPAWAAAVPTPQTDRPAGVPLLAGAVVTLDARAAHRWLQRLLGLVRRDSAGGISRTTAAEVRRLDALAFLEAAVSLDEARLLESAKMIGMDAALLGAVAQLAAMPLLQACRRAFEGHASTDWCQGYCPICGAWPAIAELRGLEGVQRLRCARCGADWWTTWLRCLYCGELGHQRLGSLVPEAGGETRKVATCRSCNGYLKTLTTLQASPGYAVALDDVSTIDLDIAALERGCTRPQRPGYALDLHVRDRPSRLHGLFSRRG
;
A
#
# COMPACT_ATOMS: atom_id res chain seq x y z
N MET A 1 27.64 -20.47 -18.39
CA MET A 1 26.90 -20.45 -17.12
C MET A 1 27.60 -19.47 -16.18
N ARG A 2 27.18 -18.20 -16.17
CA ARG A 2 27.69 -17.21 -15.22
C ARG A 2 26.60 -16.98 -14.18
N GLY A 3 26.86 -17.40 -12.95
CA GLY A 3 25.97 -17.11 -11.81
C GLY A 3 25.90 -15.60 -11.59
N GLY A 4 24.72 -15.04 -11.81
CA GLY A 4 24.41 -13.70 -11.31
C GLY A 4 24.37 -13.70 -9.78
N PRO A 5 24.61 -12.55 -9.12
CA PRO A 5 24.57 -12.49 -7.68
C PRO A 5 23.14 -12.79 -7.20
N LEU A 6 22.99 -13.83 -6.38
CA LEU A 6 21.76 -14.08 -5.63
C LEU A 6 21.52 -12.85 -4.75
N LEU A 7 20.55 -12.00 -5.12
CA LEU A 7 20.09 -10.89 -4.30
C LEU A 7 19.72 -11.44 -2.92
N SER A 8 20.25 -10.83 -1.86
CA SER A 8 19.90 -11.24 -0.49
C SER A 8 18.39 -11.11 -0.27
N MET A 9 17.81 -11.91 0.62
CA MET A 9 16.38 -11.85 0.95
C MET A 9 15.96 -10.44 1.43
N ALA A 10 16.86 -9.74 2.12
CA ALA A 10 16.67 -8.33 2.50
C ALA A 10 16.62 -7.41 1.27
N SER A 11 17.44 -7.65 0.25
CA SER A 11 17.42 -6.92 -1.03
C SER A 11 16.16 -7.20 -1.84
N LEU A 12 15.63 -8.42 -1.81
CA LEU A 12 14.34 -8.77 -2.41
C LEU A 12 13.17 -8.10 -1.66
N MET A 13 13.18 -8.06 -0.33
CA MET A 13 12.19 -7.32 0.47
C MET A 13 12.31 -5.81 0.27
N ALA A 14 13.51 -5.28 0.13
CA ALA A 14 13.79 -3.89 -0.27
C ALA A 14 13.17 -3.56 -1.62
N LEU A 15 13.40 -4.42 -2.62
CA LEU A 15 12.85 -4.26 -3.97
C LEU A 15 11.31 -4.32 -3.97
N MET A 16 10.72 -5.19 -3.14
CA MET A 16 9.27 -5.24 -2.92
C MET A 16 8.71 -3.97 -2.26
N VAL A 17 9.54 -3.19 -1.56
CA VAL A 17 9.15 -2.00 -0.79
C VAL A 17 9.72 -0.72 -1.41
N GLY A 18 10.32 -0.81 -2.60
CA GLY A 18 11.06 0.28 -3.21
C GLY A 18 12.47 0.45 -2.63
N LEU A 19 12.69 0.31 -1.32
CA LEU A 19 13.91 0.65 -0.57
C LEU A 19 15.23 -0.03 -1.01
N VAL A 20 15.79 0.27 -2.18
CA VAL A 20 17.22 0.04 -2.46
C VAL A 20 18.00 1.29 -2.10
N ALA A 21 18.79 1.21 -1.03
CA ALA A 21 19.77 2.22 -0.69
C ALA A 21 20.93 2.18 -1.71
N CYS A 22 20.91 3.09 -2.68
CA CYS A 22 22.11 3.45 -3.43
C CYS A 22 22.55 4.85 -3.01
N THR A 23 23.69 4.93 -2.34
CA THR A 23 24.45 6.16 -2.10
C THR A 23 24.91 6.72 -3.46
N SER A 24 24.34 7.84 -3.92
CA SER A 24 24.93 8.73 -4.94
C SER A 24 24.19 10.08 -5.01
N PRO A 25 24.87 11.15 -5.45
CA PRO A 25 24.63 12.51 -4.98
C PRO A 25 23.52 13.25 -5.74
N GLU A 26 23.06 14.31 -5.08
CA GLU A 26 22.06 15.30 -5.44
C GLU A 26 22.02 15.66 -6.94
N ALA A 27 20.84 15.51 -7.54
CA ALA A 27 20.48 16.17 -8.79
C ALA A 27 19.25 17.05 -8.54
N GLU A 28 19.56 18.25 -8.06
CA GLU A 28 18.65 19.38 -7.90
C GLU A 28 18.20 19.86 -9.30
N ARG A 29 16.90 19.77 -9.62
CA ARG A 29 16.31 20.45 -10.80
C ARG A 29 14.91 21.00 -10.51
N THR A 30 14.92 22.30 -10.25
CA THR A 30 14.14 23.36 -10.91
C THR A 30 12.67 23.08 -11.26
N ARG A 31 11.80 23.76 -10.51
CA ARG A 31 10.41 24.06 -10.88
C ARG A 31 10.38 24.86 -12.19
N GLY A 32 9.84 24.27 -13.25
CA GLY A 32 9.50 24.95 -14.50
C GLY A 32 7.99 24.88 -14.72
N GLY A 33 7.32 26.03 -14.58
CA GLY A 33 5.92 26.19 -14.99
C GLY A 33 5.78 26.16 -16.52
N GLY A 34 4.69 25.61 -17.01
CA GLY A 34 4.33 25.56 -18.42
C GLY A 34 2.88 25.11 -18.62
N PRO A 35 2.22 25.51 -19.72
CA PRO A 35 0.92 26.20 -19.66
C PRO A 35 -0.31 25.32 -19.90
N GLY A 36 -1.48 25.89 -19.57
CA GLY A 36 -2.79 25.26 -19.55
C GLY A 36 -3.22 24.53 -20.82
N GLY A 37 -3.68 23.30 -20.63
CA GLY A 37 -4.40 22.50 -21.62
C GLY A 37 -5.90 22.52 -21.32
N ARG A 38 -6.69 22.87 -22.33
CA ARG A 38 -8.16 23.03 -22.30
C ARG A 38 -8.86 21.73 -21.89
N TYR A 39 -9.72 21.84 -20.89
CA TYR A 39 -10.61 20.79 -20.37
C TYR A 39 -11.76 20.58 -21.36
N TRP A 40 -11.96 19.33 -21.80
CA TRP A 40 -13.15 18.94 -22.58
C TRP A 40 -14.25 18.55 -21.59
N GLU A 41 -15.31 19.34 -21.59
CA GLU A 41 -16.48 19.23 -20.73
C GLU A 41 -17.52 18.31 -21.39
N SER A 42 -17.95 17.25 -20.69
CA SER A 42 -19.08 16.41 -21.11
C SER A 42 -20.20 16.47 -20.06
N GLN A 43 -21.37 16.92 -20.50
CA GLN A 43 -22.57 17.11 -19.67
C GLN A 43 -23.21 15.78 -19.22
N PRO A 44 -23.85 15.74 -18.04
CA PRO A 44 -24.48 14.54 -17.49
C PRO A 44 -25.93 14.38 -17.97
N ASN A 45 -26.31 13.16 -18.37
CA ASN A 45 -27.70 12.82 -18.64
C ASN A 45 -28.39 12.27 -17.37
N ARG A 46 -29.57 12.80 -17.06
CA ARG A 46 -30.43 12.44 -15.92
C ARG A 46 -31.36 11.27 -16.27
N GLY A 47 -31.73 10.47 -15.27
CA GLY A 47 -32.92 9.62 -15.33
C GLY A 47 -33.16 8.72 -14.12
N ASN A 48 -33.92 9.22 -13.13
CA ASN A 48 -34.95 8.60 -12.25
C ASN A 48 -34.95 7.07 -11.96
N ALA A 49 -35.49 6.52 -10.86
CA ALA A 49 -36.04 6.95 -9.58
C ALA A 49 -36.55 5.65 -8.88
N ARG A 50 -36.65 5.67 -7.55
CA ARG A 50 -37.74 5.15 -6.67
C ARG A 50 -37.19 4.46 -5.43
N GLY A 51 -37.73 4.92 -4.30
CA GLY A 51 -37.25 4.61 -2.97
C GLY A 51 -37.77 3.31 -2.39
N ARG A 52 -37.14 2.94 -1.28
CA ARG A 52 -37.71 2.18 -0.17
C ARG A 52 -36.83 2.46 1.05
N SER A 53 -37.45 3.02 2.09
CA SER A 53 -36.84 3.18 3.40
C SER A 53 -36.80 1.81 4.10
N PRO A 54 -35.71 1.38 4.76
CA PRO A 54 -35.76 0.27 5.69
C PRO A 54 -35.92 0.80 7.12
N LEU A 55 -37.01 0.36 7.73
CA LEU A 55 -37.24 0.36 9.17
C LEU A 55 -36.48 -0.82 9.82
N LEU A 56 -36.07 -0.61 11.08
CA LEU A 56 -35.83 -1.59 12.17
C LEU A 56 -34.38 -2.11 12.41
N PRO A 57 -34.06 -2.49 13.67
CA PRO A 57 -32.98 -1.87 14.46
C PRO A 57 -31.82 -2.81 14.83
N ASP A 58 -30.77 -2.21 15.41
CA ASP A 58 -29.79 -2.82 16.34
C ASP A 58 -28.90 -4.00 15.85
N THR A 59 -28.41 -3.93 14.61
CA THR A 59 -27.60 -5.00 13.96
C THR A 59 -26.07 -4.93 14.19
N MET A 60 -25.58 -3.95 14.95
CA MET A 60 -24.13 -3.67 15.00
C MET A 60 -23.31 -4.68 15.81
N ARG A 61 -23.93 -5.41 16.75
CA ARG A 61 -23.25 -6.43 17.58
C ARG A 61 -23.16 -7.82 16.95
N ASP A 62 -24.09 -8.18 16.06
CA ASP A 62 -24.09 -9.49 15.40
C ASP A 62 -23.26 -9.51 14.09
N TYR A 63 -23.06 -8.36 13.45
CA TYR A 63 -22.23 -8.22 12.25
C TYR A 63 -20.75 -8.62 12.50
N THR A 64 -20.20 -8.26 13.66
CA THR A 64 -18.79 -8.52 14.02
C THR A 64 -18.53 -10.02 14.27
N ARG A 65 -19.45 -10.75 14.91
CA ARG A 65 -19.32 -12.21 15.10
C ARG A 65 -19.49 -13.00 13.81
N SER A 66 -20.35 -12.55 12.89
CA SER A 66 -20.56 -13.17 11.58
C SER A 66 -19.34 -12.96 10.65
N MET A 67 -18.65 -11.82 10.74
CA MET A 67 -17.41 -11.59 10.00
C MET A 67 -16.26 -12.53 10.39
N HIS A 68 -16.06 -12.85 11.68
CA HIS A 68 -14.92 -13.69 12.08
C HIS A 68 -15.03 -15.15 11.59
N ARG A 69 -16.23 -15.75 11.58
CA ARG A 69 -16.44 -17.10 11.01
C ARG A 69 -16.36 -17.10 9.48
N THR A 70 -16.85 -16.03 8.85
CA THR A 70 -16.76 -15.81 7.40
C THR A 70 -15.32 -15.58 6.95
N PHE A 71 -14.51 -14.85 7.73
CA PHE A 71 -13.10 -14.60 7.42
C PHE A 71 -12.25 -15.85 7.52
N ALA A 72 -12.47 -16.73 8.52
CA ALA A 72 -11.74 -18.00 8.59
C ALA A 72 -12.01 -18.90 7.39
N ARG A 73 -13.29 -19.04 6.99
CA ARG A 73 -13.65 -19.82 5.80
C ARG A 73 -13.10 -19.19 4.52
N PHE A 74 -13.23 -17.87 4.38
CA PHE A 74 -12.66 -17.11 3.26
C PHE A 74 -11.14 -17.22 3.19
N TRP A 75 -10.47 -17.20 4.34
CA TRP A 75 -9.03 -17.40 4.45
C TRP A 75 -8.61 -18.73 3.84
N ASP A 76 -9.26 -19.82 4.28
CA ASP A 76 -8.91 -21.16 3.85
C ASP A 76 -9.24 -21.42 2.37
N THR A 77 -10.32 -20.82 1.84
CA THR A 77 -10.75 -21.07 0.45
C THR A 77 -10.08 -20.16 -0.57
N GLU A 78 -9.83 -18.89 -0.25
CA GLU A 78 -9.41 -17.88 -1.23
C GLU A 78 -7.96 -17.41 -1.04
N ILE A 79 -7.48 -17.38 0.20
CA ILE A 79 -6.18 -16.78 0.55
C ILE A 79 -5.09 -17.85 0.66
N ARG A 80 -5.34 -18.90 1.45
CA ARG A 80 -4.37 -19.98 1.71
C ARG A 80 -3.82 -20.62 0.42
N PRO A 81 -4.63 -21.01 -0.59
CA PRO A 81 -4.10 -21.63 -1.79
C PRO A 81 -3.16 -20.72 -2.58
N ARG A 82 -3.41 -19.39 -2.58
CA ARG A 82 -2.54 -18.41 -3.24
C ARG A 82 -1.22 -18.27 -2.51
N PHE A 83 -1.23 -18.26 -1.17
CA PHE A 83 -0.01 -18.25 -0.37
C PHE A 83 0.82 -19.50 -0.60
N ASP A 84 0.21 -20.69 -0.59
CA ASP A 84 0.90 -21.96 -0.75
C ASP A 84 1.54 -22.07 -2.14
N ALA A 85 0.83 -21.62 -3.19
CA ALA A 85 1.37 -21.56 -4.54
C ALA A 85 2.59 -20.62 -4.64
N ILE A 86 2.53 -19.45 -4.01
CA ILE A 86 3.65 -18.49 -3.99
C ILE A 86 4.83 -19.06 -3.21
N ALA A 87 4.60 -19.68 -2.04
CA ALA A 87 5.63 -20.29 -1.21
C ALA A 87 6.37 -21.41 -1.96
N GLN A 88 5.63 -22.27 -2.67
CA GLN A 88 6.22 -23.35 -3.48
C GLN A 88 7.12 -22.81 -4.60
N GLN A 89 6.72 -21.70 -5.23
CA GLN A 89 7.48 -21.07 -6.32
C GLN A 89 8.66 -20.25 -5.79
N ASN A 90 8.62 -19.81 -4.52
CA ASN A 90 9.59 -18.91 -3.92
C ASN A 90 9.96 -19.32 -2.48
N PRO A 91 10.80 -20.37 -2.31
CA PRO A 91 11.17 -20.88 -0.98
C PRO A 91 11.85 -19.86 -0.06
N GLY A 92 12.40 -18.77 -0.60
CA GLY A 92 13.00 -17.69 0.18
C GLY A 92 12.01 -16.64 0.72
N TRP A 93 10.69 -16.81 0.55
CA TRP A 93 9.70 -15.79 0.92
C TRP A 93 8.91 -16.11 2.19
N GLU A 94 9.31 -17.14 2.92
CA GLU A 94 8.62 -17.63 4.13
C GLU A 94 8.37 -16.52 5.16
N LEU A 95 9.37 -15.68 5.45
CA LEU A 95 9.22 -14.55 6.36
C LEU A 95 8.17 -13.55 5.88
N TRP A 96 8.27 -13.13 4.62
CA TRP A 96 7.37 -12.13 4.06
C TRP A 96 5.92 -12.64 4.05
N LEU A 97 5.72 -13.89 3.63
CA LEU A 97 4.42 -14.56 3.66
C LEU A 97 3.90 -14.68 5.10
N THR A 98 4.76 -15.00 6.07
CA THR A 98 4.37 -15.06 7.49
C THR A 98 3.92 -13.69 8.01
N LEU A 99 4.65 -12.62 7.68
CA LEU A 99 4.30 -11.26 8.09
C LEU A 99 3.02 -10.79 7.41
N LEU A 100 2.86 -11.06 6.12
CA LEU A 100 1.64 -10.70 5.38
C LEU A 100 0.44 -11.49 5.90
N GLU A 101 0.58 -12.79 6.20
CA GLU A 101 -0.49 -13.57 6.80
C GLU A 101 -0.93 -12.97 8.15
N ALA A 102 0.03 -12.65 9.02
CA ALA A 102 -0.28 -11.98 10.28
C ALA A 102 -1.01 -10.65 10.07
N THR A 103 -0.63 -9.90 9.03
CA THR A 103 -1.21 -8.60 8.68
C THR A 103 -2.65 -8.73 8.18
N LEU A 104 -2.90 -9.69 7.29
CA LEU A 104 -4.24 -9.92 6.76
C LEU A 104 -5.20 -10.39 7.86
N ARG A 105 -4.73 -11.16 8.84
CA ARG A 105 -5.52 -11.53 10.03
C ARG A 105 -5.81 -10.30 10.91
N GLU A 106 -4.82 -9.44 11.11
CA GLU A 106 -4.94 -8.20 11.90
C GLU A 106 -5.94 -7.21 11.31
N MET A 107 -6.12 -7.18 9.98
CA MET A 107 -7.09 -6.32 9.29
C MET A 107 -8.55 -6.49 9.77
N GLY A 108 -8.87 -7.62 10.41
CA GLY A 108 -10.18 -7.91 11.00
C GLY A 108 -10.40 -7.32 12.40
N GLU A 109 -9.36 -6.78 13.04
CA GLU A 109 -9.48 -6.22 14.39
C GLU A 109 -10.29 -4.90 14.39
N PRO A 110 -11.32 -4.76 15.24
CA PRO A 110 -12.20 -3.58 15.27
C PRO A 110 -11.48 -2.26 15.54
N ALA A 111 -10.31 -2.31 16.19
CA ALA A 111 -9.51 -1.12 16.51
C ALA A 111 -9.17 -0.29 15.27
N TRP A 112 -8.90 -0.95 14.13
CA TRP A 112 -8.54 -0.28 12.88
C TRP A 112 -9.73 0.42 12.24
N ALA A 113 -10.90 -0.23 12.23
CA ALA A 113 -12.14 0.38 11.73
C ALA A 113 -12.56 1.57 12.59
N ALA A 114 -12.37 1.49 13.91
CA ALA A 114 -12.69 2.55 14.84
C ALA A 114 -11.72 3.76 14.78
N ALA A 115 -10.59 3.62 14.09
CA ALA A 115 -9.57 4.65 13.91
C ALA A 115 -9.68 5.41 12.58
N VAL A 116 -10.56 4.98 11.67
CA VAL A 116 -10.74 5.62 10.36
C VAL A 116 -11.17 7.07 10.54
N PRO A 117 -10.44 8.05 9.97
CA PRO A 117 -10.83 9.45 10.05
C PRO A 117 -12.03 9.73 9.13
N THR A 118 -12.79 10.79 9.42
CA THR A 118 -13.85 11.24 8.51
C THR A 118 -13.21 11.88 7.27
N PRO A 119 -13.61 11.50 6.04
CA PRO A 119 -13.03 12.09 4.84
C PRO A 119 -13.45 13.55 4.71
N GLN A 120 -12.51 14.42 4.39
CA GLN A 120 -12.80 15.82 4.07
C GLN A 120 -13.44 15.91 2.69
N THR A 121 -14.67 16.41 2.62
CA THR A 121 -15.44 16.53 1.37
C THR A 121 -15.04 17.75 0.54
N ASP A 122 -14.63 18.84 1.19
CA ASP A 122 -14.15 20.07 0.54
C ASP A 122 -12.62 20.06 0.46
N ARG A 123 -12.11 19.25 -0.46
CA ARG A 123 -10.67 19.03 -0.65
C ARG A 123 -10.26 19.40 -2.07
N PRO A 124 -9.12 20.09 -2.27
CA PRO A 124 -8.63 20.43 -3.61
C PRO A 124 -8.45 19.21 -4.52
N ALA A 125 -8.61 19.41 -5.82
CA ALA A 125 -8.36 18.38 -6.82
C ALA A 125 -6.92 17.85 -6.73
N GLY A 126 -6.75 16.53 -6.84
CA GLY A 126 -5.44 15.87 -6.79
C GLY A 126 -4.85 15.68 -5.39
N VAL A 127 -5.50 16.12 -4.32
CA VAL A 127 -5.03 15.86 -2.94
C VAL A 127 -5.58 14.50 -2.47
N PRO A 128 -4.82 13.58 -1.84
CA PRO A 128 -5.32 12.28 -1.33
C PRO A 128 -6.25 12.38 -0.10
N LEU A 129 -7.05 11.34 0.18
CA LEU A 129 -8.14 11.43 1.18
C LEU A 129 -7.62 11.44 2.62
N LEU A 130 -6.41 10.92 2.81
CA LEU A 130 -5.72 10.95 4.09
C LEU A 130 -4.83 12.19 4.29
N ALA A 131 -4.75 13.09 3.31
CA ALA A 131 -3.96 14.31 3.47
C ALA A 131 -4.63 15.23 4.52
N GLY A 132 -3.85 15.70 5.49
CA GLY A 132 -4.32 16.51 6.61
C GLY A 132 -5.17 15.75 7.63
N ALA A 133 -5.27 14.41 7.53
CA ALA A 133 -6.12 13.64 8.41
C ALA A 133 -5.50 13.46 9.81
N VAL A 134 -6.37 13.46 10.82
CA VAL A 134 -6.01 13.09 12.19
C VAL A 134 -6.65 11.74 12.51
N VAL A 135 -5.82 10.72 12.64
CA VAL A 135 -6.20 9.35 13.00
C VAL A 135 -6.16 9.21 14.51
N THR A 136 -7.25 8.74 15.09
CA THR A 136 -7.32 8.45 16.54
C THR A 136 -7.28 6.94 16.74
N LEU A 137 -6.13 6.41 17.15
CA LEU A 137 -5.86 4.98 17.26
C LEU A 137 -5.58 4.59 18.71
N ASP A 138 -6.12 3.45 19.16
CA ASP A 138 -5.80 2.90 20.48
C ASP A 138 -4.31 2.53 20.56
N ALA A 139 -3.56 3.21 21.43
CA ALA A 139 -2.11 2.99 21.58
C ALA A 139 -1.76 1.55 21.97
N ARG A 140 -2.61 0.84 22.71
CA ARG A 140 -2.38 -0.56 23.09
C ARG A 140 -2.57 -1.49 21.91
N ALA A 141 -3.54 -1.22 21.05
CA ALA A 141 -3.73 -1.96 19.79
C ALA A 141 -2.51 -1.74 18.87
N ALA A 142 -2.11 -0.49 18.67
CA ALA A 142 -0.92 -0.13 17.88
C ALA A 142 0.35 -0.83 18.40
N HIS A 143 0.60 -0.73 19.71
CA HIS A 143 1.77 -1.35 20.34
C HIS A 143 1.75 -2.87 20.19
N ARG A 144 0.62 -3.52 20.53
CA ARG A 144 0.49 -4.99 20.40
C ARG A 144 0.77 -5.46 18.98
N TRP A 145 0.23 -4.76 17.99
CA TRP A 145 0.43 -5.09 16.59
C TRP A 145 1.90 -4.95 16.16
N LEU A 146 2.53 -3.82 16.48
CA LEU A 146 3.93 -3.59 16.16
C LEU A 146 4.86 -4.63 16.82
N GLN A 147 4.62 -4.93 18.10
CA GLN A 147 5.37 -5.96 18.83
C GLN A 147 5.18 -7.35 18.22
N ARG A 148 3.97 -7.66 17.71
CA ARG A 148 3.69 -8.94 17.05
C ARG A 148 4.48 -9.08 15.76
N LEU A 149 4.45 -8.08 14.88
CA LEU A 149 5.20 -8.07 13.61
C LEU A 149 6.70 -8.20 13.84
N LEU A 150 7.27 -7.32 14.67
CA LEU A 150 8.71 -7.35 14.96
C LEU A 150 9.11 -8.62 15.72
N GLY A 151 8.21 -9.20 16.50
CA GLY A 151 8.39 -10.51 17.12
C GLY A 151 8.47 -11.66 16.12
N LEU A 152 7.78 -11.58 14.98
CA LEU A 152 7.89 -12.58 13.90
C LEU A 152 9.25 -12.48 13.20
N VAL A 153 9.67 -11.26 12.83
CA VAL A 153 11.01 -11.01 12.26
C VAL A 153 12.12 -11.55 13.15
N ARG A 154 12.00 -11.35 14.47
CA ARG A 154 12.99 -11.83 15.44
C ARG A 154 12.98 -13.36 15.64
N ARG A 155 11.86 -14.04 15.43
CA ARG A 155 11.79 -15.51 15.54
C ARG A 155 12.35 -16.19 14.31
N ASP A 156 12.27 -15.53 13.16
CA ASP A 156 12.82 -15.99 11.89
C ASP A 156 14.36 -15.80 11.78
N SER A 157 15.02 -15.54 12.92
CA SER A 157 16.47 -15.30 12.99
C SER A 157 17.35 -16.54 12.74
N ALA A 158 16.78 -17.63 12.20
CA ALA A 158 17.55 -18.79 11.72
C ALA A 158 18.60 -18.38 10.65
N GLY A 159 18.45 -17.22 10.00
CA GLY A 159 19.42 -16.65 9.06
C GLY A 159 20.27 -15.46 9.53
N GLY A 160 20.22 -15.05 10.80
CA GLY A 160 21.01 -13.89 11.30
C GLY A 160 20.57 -12.51 10.77
N ILE A 161 19.36 -12.42 10.20
CA ILE A 161 18.82 -11.26 9.48
C ILE A 161 18.61 -10.03 10.38
N SER A 162 18.32 -10.23 11.67
CA SER A 162 18.24 -9.15 12.66
C SER A 162 18.73 -9.63 14.02
N ARG A 163 19.62 -8.86 14.63
CA ARG A 163 20.09 -9.06 16.01
C ARG A 163 19.24 -8.31 17.05
N THR A 164 18.16 -7.66 16.62
CA THR A 164 17.36 -6.78 17.46
C THR A 164 16.68 -7.57 18.60
N THR A 165 16.83 -7.07 19.81
CA THR A 165 16.29 -7.63 21.04
C THR A 165 14.84 -7.20 21.29
N ALA A 166 14.14 -7.91 22.19
CA ALA A 166 12.81 -7.50 22.63
C ALA A 166 12.80 -6.15 23.34
N ALA A 167 13.91 -5.81 24.02
CA ALA A 167 14.04 -4.56 24.75
C ALA A 167 14.15 -3.37 23.77
N GLU A 168 14.92 -3.52 22.70
CA GLU A 168 15.06 -2.49 21.66
C GLU A 168 13.75 -2.23 20.94
N VAL A 169 13.05 -3.29 20.51
CA VAL A 169 11.73 -3.15 19.86
C VAL A 169 10.70 -2.44 20.74
N ARG A 170 10.77 -2.59 22.07
CA ARG A 170 9.86 -1.89 22.99
C ARG A 170 10.14 -0.40 23.11
N ARG A 171 11.31 0.09 22.66
CA ARG A 171 11.64 1.53 22.66
C ARG A 171 10.88 2.30 21.59
N LEU A 172 10.36 1.62 20.56
CA LEU A 172 9.59 2.28 19.52
C LEU A 172 8.24 2.76 20.07
N ASP A 173 7.96 4.04 19.87
CA ASP A 173 6.61 4.57 19.94
C ASP A 173 5.80 4.02 18.75
N ALA A 174 4.81 3.20 19.05
CA ALA A 174 4.02 2.53 18.03
C ALA A 174 3.13 3.48 17.22
N LEU A 175 2.63 4.57 17.83
CA LEU A 175 1.82 5.54 17.12
C LEU A 175 2.70 6.37 16.18
N ALA A 176 3.84 6.85 16.68
CA ALA A 176 4.80 7.59 15.86
C ALA A 176 5.36 6.72 14.72
N PHE A 177 5.62 5.43 14.97
CA PHE A 177 6.06 4.49 13.94
C PHE A 177 4.97 4.27 12.87
N LEU A 178 3.72 4.05 13.27
CA LEU A 178 2.60 3.90 12.34
C LEU A 178 2.33 5.17 11.53
N GLU A 179 2.47 6.34 12.15
CA GLU A 179 2.37 7.63 11.45
C GLU A 179 3.43 7.74 10.34
N ALA A 180 4.70 7.50 10.67
CA ALA A 180 5.78 7.48 9.70
C ALA A 180 5.54 6.44 8.59
N ALA A 181 5.05 5.25 8.96
CA ALA A 181 4.75 4.19 8.03
C ALA A 181 3.60 4.54 7.07
N VAL A 182 2.52 5.19 7.55
CA VAL A 182 1.39 5.65 6.73
C VAL A 182 1.81 6.76 5.79
N SER A 183 2.57 7.74 6.30
CA SER A 183 3.03 8.89 5.53
C SER A 183 4.19 8.61 4.59
N LEU A 184 4.78 7.41 4.65
CA LEU A 184 6.00 7.04 3.92
C LEU A 184 7.16 8.00 4.24
N ASP A 185 7.30 8.35 5.52
CA ASP A 185 8.38 9.19 6.01
C ASP A 185 9.66 8.36 6.16
N GLU A 186 10.43 8.27 5.06
CA GLU A 186 11.68 7.52 4.99
C GLU A 186 12.69 7.94 6.07
N ALA A 187 12.74 9.22 6.42
CA ALA A 187 13.70 9.74 7.40
C ALA A 187 13.38 9.23 8.81
N ARG A 188 12.10 9.28 9.23
CA ARG A 188 11.66 8.75 10.53
C ARG A 188 11.77 7.23 10.61
N LEU A 189 11.51 6.52 9.51
CA LEU A 189 11.69 5.07 9.45
C LEU A 189 13.16 4.67 9.54
N LEU A 190 14.05 5.42 8.89
CA LEU A 190 15.50 5.21 8.99
C LEU A 190 15.99 5.45 10.42
N GLU A 191 15.49 6.49 11.10
CA GLU A 191 15.85 6.75 12.50
C GLU A 191 15.32 5.65 13.43
N SER A 192 14.10 5.18 13.20
CA SER A 192 13.55 4.02 13.92
C SER A 192 14.40 2.77 13.72
N ALA A 193 14.92 2.54 12.50
CA ALA A 193 15.78 1.40 12.17
C ALA A 193 17.10 1.46 12.95
N LYS A 194 17.74 2.63 12.97
CA LYS A 194 18.96 2.88 13.75
C LYS A 194 18.72 2.67 15.24
N MET A 195 17.62 3.20 15.77
CA MET A 195 17.27 3.12 17.20
C MET A 195 17.19 1.68 17.72
N ILE A 196 16.69 0.76 16.89
CA ILE A 196 16.56 -0.65 17.25
C ILE A 196 17.65 -1.56 16.65
N GLY A 197 18.64 -0.98 15.96
CA GLY A 197 19.70 -1.74 15.30
C GLY A 197 19.20 -2.74 14.24
N MET A 198 18.13 -2.40 13.52
CA MET A 198 17.56 -3.21 12.44
C MET A 198 17.97 -2.63 11.07
N ASP A 199 18.11 -3.50 10.08
CA ASP A 199 18.29 -3.07 8.69
C ASP A 199 17.13 -2.17 8.23
N ALA A 200 17.45 -1.08 7.55
CA ALA A 200 16.46 -0.05 7.18
C ALA A 200 15.48 -0.55 6.13
N ALA A 201 15.92 -1.39 5.18
CA ALA A 201 15.03 -1.99 4.19
C ALA A 201 14.06 -2.98 4.84
N LEU A 202 14.55 -3.82 5.75
CA LEU A 202 13.72 -4.74 6.51
C LEU A 202 12.70 -3.99 7.37
N LEU A 203 13.11 -2.96 8.13
CA LEU A 203 12.17 -2.20 8.94
C LEU A 203 11.15 -1.45 8.06
N GLY A 204 11.57 -0.95 6.90
CA GLY A 204 10.65 -0.34 5.93
C GLY A 204 9.63 -1.35 5.38
N ALA A 205 10.02 -2.60 5.13
CA ALA A 205 9.09 -3.66 4.76
C ALA A 205 8.07 -3.94 5.86
N VAL A 206 8.55 -4.02 7.12
CA VAL A 206 7.68 -4.15 8.29
C VAL A 206 6.75 -2.94 8.41
N ALA A 207 7.22 -1.73 8.14
CA ALA A 207 6.42 -0.51 8.21
C ALA A 207 5.24 -0.55 7.22
N GLN A 208 5.45 -1.00 5.98
CA GLN A 208 4.34 -1.14 5.01
C GLN A 208 3.25 -2.08 5.52
N LEU A 209 3.65 -3.24 6.05
CA LEU A 209 2.74 -4.23 6.61
C LEU A 209 2.08 -3.73 7.91
N ALA A 210 2.82 -2.97 8.72
CA ALA A 210 2.30 -2.37 9.94
C ALA A 210 1.18 -1.36 9.66
N ALA A 211 1.31 -0.55 8.60
CA ALA A 211 0.32 0.45 8.20
C ALA A 211 -0.91 -0.14 7.46
N MET A 212 -0.77 -1.33 6.86
CA MET A 212 -1.79 -1.93 5.99
C MET A 212 -3.17 -2.11 6.67
N PRO A 213 -3.30 -2.53 7.95
CA PRO A 213 -4.61 -2.65 8.60
C PRO A 213 -5.43 -1.36 8.61
N LEU A 214 -4.80 -0.25 9.02
CA LEU A 214 -5.41 1.07 9.02
C LEU A 214 -5.74 1.53 7.59
N LEU A 215 -4.80 1.36 6.65
CA LEU A 215 -4.97 1.81 5.26
C LEU A 215 -6.09 1.07 4.54
N GLN A 216 -6.24 -0.24 4.77
CA GLN A 216 -7.35 -1.03 4.22
C GLN A 216 -8.69 -0.67 4.88
N ALA A 217 -8.70 -0.37 6.19
CA ALA A 217 -9.89 0.14 6.85
C ALA A 217 -10.34 1.48 6.24
N CYS A 218 -9.39 2.39 6.00
CA CYS A 218 -9.65 3.66 5.32
C CYS A 218 -10.18 3.44 3.90
N ARG A 219 -9.59 2.52 3.11
CA ARG A 219 -10.11 2.19 1.78
C ARG A 219 -11.57 1.77 1.82
N ARG A 220 -11.94 0.85 2.71
CA ARG A 220 -13.32 0.35 2.81
C ARG A 220 -14.30 1.47 3.18
N ALA A 221 -13.90 2.35 4.08
CA ALA A 221 -14.76 3.46 4.52
C ALA A 221 -14.87 4.58 3.48
N PHE A 222 -13.84 4.78 2.65
CA PHE A 222 -13.77 5.85 1.66
C PHE A 222 -14.23 5.43 0.27
N GLU A 223 -14.79 4.24 0.13
CA GLU A 223 -15.41 3.80 -1.10
C GLU A 223 -16.46 4.83 -1.56
N GLY A 224 -16.40 5.23 -2.83
CA GLY A 224 -17.26 6.29 -3.38
C GLY A 224 -16.90 7.75 -3.02
N HIS A 225 -15.87 7.99 -2.18
CA HIS A 225 -15.46 9.35 -1.80
C HIS A 225 -14.30 9.90 -2.64
N ALA A 226 -13.61 9.05 -3.41
CA ALA A 226 -12.63 9.52 -4.38
C ALA A 226 -13.35 10.19 -5.55
N SER A 227 -12.83 11.34 -6.00
CA SER A 227 -13.35 12.02 -7.19
C SER A 227 -13.34 11.09 -8.40
N THR A 228 -14.43 11.09 -9.17
CA THR A 228 -14.51 10.38 -10.45
C THR A 228 -13.49 10.89 -11.46
N ASP A 229 -13.07 12.15 -11.31
CA ASP A 229 -12.17 12.85 -12.22
C ASP A 229 -10.72 12.78 -11.73
N TRP A 230 -10.40 11.81 -10.87
CA TRP A 230 -9.05 11.63 -10.35
C TRP A 230 -8.06 11.35 -11.49
N CYS A 231 -7.27 12.37 -11.82
CA CYS A 231 -6.33 12.31 -12.93
C CYS A 231 -4.88 12.10 -12.48
N GLN A 232 -4.62 11.87 -11.19
CA GLN A 232 -3.25 11.72 -10.68
C GLN A 232 -2.74 10.27 -10.82
N GLY A 233 -1.43 10.13 -11.02
CA GLY A 233 -0.79 8.81 -11.13
C GLY A 233 -0.70 8.04 -9.80
N TYR A 234 -0.86 8.72 -8.67
CA TYR A 234 -0.81 8.15 -7.33
C TYR A 234 -2.18 7.89 -6.74
N CYS A 235 -2.19 7.11 -5.66
CA CYS A 235 -3.38 6.64 -4.97
C CYS A 235 -4.23 7.81 -4.43
N PRO A 236 -5.54 7.86 -4.71
CA PRO A 236 -6.44 8.89 -4.19
C PRO A 236 -6.67 8.81 -2.68
N ILE A 237 -6.26 7.71 -2.04
CA ILE A 237 -6.45 7.48 -0.60
C ILE A 237 -5.19 7.86 0.16
N CYS A 238 -4.09 7.16 -0.12
CA CYS A 238 -2.86 7.28 0.67
C CYS A 238 -1.67 7.91 -0.06
N GLY A 239 -1.85 8.46 -1.27
CA GLY A 239 -0.79 9.18 -1.99
C GLY A 239 0.37 8.32 -2.51
N ALA A 240 0.36 7.00 -2.26
CA ALA A 240 1.39 6.10 -2.74
C ALA A 240 1.28 5.83 -4.25
N TRP A 241 2.40 5.45 -4.88
CA TRP A 241 2.39 4.95 -6.25
C TRP A 241 1.62 3.62 -6.38
N PRO A 242 1.05 3.33 -7.56
CA PRO A 242 0.47 2.03 -7.82
C PRO A 242 1.56 0.94 -7.81
N ALA A 243 1.20 -0.23 -7.32
CA ALA A 243 2.06 -1.41 -7.38
C ALA A 243 1.91 -2.10 -8.75
N ILE A 244 0.67 -2.21 -9.22
CA ILE A 244 0.32 -2.80 -10.52
C ILE A 244 -0.78 -1.98 -11.20
N ALA A 245 -0.86 -2.12 -12.51
CA ALA A 245 -2.04 -1.82 -13.30
C ALA A 245 -2.76 -3.13 -13.65
N GLU A 246 -4.08 -3.15 -13.55
CA GLU A 246 -4.94 -4.23 -14.06
C GLU A 246 -5.57 -3.76 -15.38
N LEU A 247 -5.46 -4.57 -16.45
CA LEU A 247 -6.27 -4.42 -17.65
C LEU A 247 -7.48 -5.33 -17.51
N ARG A 248 -8.65 -4.73 -17.28
CA ARG A 248 -9.83 -5.47 -16.82
C ARG A 248 -10.83 -5.74 -17.91
N GLY A 249 -11.37 -6.95 -17.87
CA GLY A 249 -12.41 -7.41 -18.78
C GLY A 249 -11.92 -7.48 -20.22
N LEU A 250 -12.84 -7.76 -21.14
CA LEU A 250 -12.52 -7.91 -22.57
C LEU A 250 -12.17 -6.57 -23.24
N GLU A 251 -12.69 -5.47 -22.70
CA GLU A 251 -12.38 -4.10 -23.16
C GLU A 251 -11.00 -3.62 -22.69
N GLY A 252 -10.36 -4.32 -21.75
CA GLY A 252 -9.03 -4.01 -21.27
C GLY A 252 -8.94 -2.69 -20.50
N VAL A 253 -9.98 -2.31 -19.75
CA VAL A 253 -10.00 -1.03 -19.02
C VAL A 253 -8.88 -1.00 -17.99
N GLN A 254 -7.94 -0.07 -18.14
CA GLN A 254 -6.81 0.07 -17.24
C GLN A 254 -7.23 0.67 -15.89
N ARG A 255 -6.90 -0.02 -14.81
CA ARG A 255 -7.13 0.39 -13.43
C ARG A 255 -5.84 0.26 -12.62
N LEU A 256 -5.46 1.32 -11.95
CA LEU A 256 -4.30 1.35 -11.06
C LEU A 256 -4.65 0.80 -9.68
N ARG A 257 -3.70 0.08 -9.09
CA ARG A 257 -3.90 -0.65 -7.84
C ARG A 257 -2.81 -0.31 -6.83
N CYS A 258 -3.22 0.07 -5.63
CA CYS A 258 -2.30 0.36 -4.54
C CYS A 258 -2.08 -0.89 -3.69
N ALA A 259 -0.84 -1.38 -3.57
CA ALA A 259 -0.54 -2.52 -2.69
C ALA A 259 -0.74 -2.22 -1.19
N ARG A 260 -0.70 -0.94 -0.78
CA ARG A 260 -0.80 -0.55 0.65
C ARG A 260 -2.24 -0.56 1.15
N CYS A 261 -3.10 0.24 0.53
CA CYS A 261 -4.50 0.37 0.95
C CYS A 261 -5.46 -0.51 0.13
N GLY A 262 -5.04 -1.02 -1.03
CA GLY A 262 -5.88 -1.77 -1.96
C GLY A 262 -6.74 -0.92 -2.89
N ALA A 263 -6.52 0.41 -2.93
CA ALA A 263 -7.35 1.33 -3.70
C ALA A 263 -7.31 1.02 -5.20
N ASP A 264 -8.40 1.42 -5.85
CA ASP A 264 -8.72 1.18 -7.25
C ASP A 264 -9.06 2.50 -7.92
N TRP A 265 -8.27 2.92 -8.90
CA TRP A 265 -8.58 4.16 -9.62
C TRP A 265 -8.23 4.07 -11.10
N TRP A 266 -8.91 4.90 -11.89
CA TRP A 266 -8.61 5.04 -13.30
C TRP A 266 -7.53 6.10 -13.50
N THR A 267 -6.85 6.03 -14.65
CA THR A 267 -5.91 7.05 -15.12
C THR A 267 -5.95 7.11 -16.64
N THR A 268 -5.52 8.24 -17.19
CA THR A 268 -5.41 8.42 -18.65
C THR A 268 -4.33 7.50 -19.23
N TRP A 269 -4.63 6.92 -20.39
CA TRP A 269 -3.69 6.10 -21.15
C TRP A 269 -2.55 6.94 -21.76
N LEU A 270 -1.47 6.26 -22.18
CA LEU A 270 -0.37 6.82 -22.96
C LEU A 270 0.40 7.97 -22.27
N ARG A 271 0.55 7.90 -20.94
CA ARG A 271 1.47 8.77 -20.20
C ARG A 271 2.27 8.00 -19.17
N CYS A 272 3.48 8.46 -18.87
CA CYS A 272 4.19 7.99 -17.68
C CYS A 272 3.45 8.46 -16.42
N LEU A 273 3.09 7.53 -15.54
CA LEU A 273 2.34 7.83 -14.32
C LEU A 273 3.19 8.60 -13.29
N TYR A 274 4.52 8.49 -13.40
CA TYR A 274 5.45 9.09 -12.46
C TYR A 274 5.84 10.52 -12.85
N CYS A 275 6.39 10.70 -14.06
CA CYS A 275 6.90 12.00 -14.52
C CYS A 275 5.98 12.73 -15.53
N GLY A 276 4.88 12.11 -15.97
CA GLY A 276 3.93 12.73 -16.90
C GLY A 276 4.35 12.71 -18.37
N GLU A 277 5.43 12.00 -18.75
CA GLU A 277 5.88 11.90 -20.15
C GLU A 277 4.76 11.41 -21.09
N LEU A 278 4.55 12.12 -22.20
CA LEU A 278 3.55 11.81 -23.24
C LEU A 278 4.17 11.32 -24.55
N GLY A 279 5.48 11.47 -24.73
CA GLY A 279 6.19 11.10 -25.96
C GLY A 279 6.25 9.59 -26.14
N HIS A 280 5.53 9.05 -27.12
CA HIS A 280 5.47 7.62 -27.42
C HIS A 280 6.87 6.98 -27.65
N GLN A 281 7.85 7.72 -28.17
CA GLN A 281 9.23 7.22 -28.38
C GLN A 281 10.01 7.02 -27.07
N ARG A 282 9.56 7.66 -25.99
CA ARG A 282 10.14 7.58 -24.63
C ARG A 282 9.36 6.62 -23.73
N LEU A 283 8.15 6.24 -24.12
CA LEU A 283 7.37 5.20 -23.46
C LEU A 283 7.69 3.85 -24.12
N GLY A 284 7.80 2.80 -23.31
CA GLY A 284 8.12 1.45 -23.77
C GLY A 284 7.27 0.39 -23.08
N SER A 285 7.39 -0.83 -23.56
CA SER A 285 6.81 -2.02 -22.93
C SER A 285 7.79 -3.17 -22.99
N LEU A 286 7.88 -3.95 -21.91
CA LEU A 286 8.57 -5.23 -21.86
C LEU A 286 7.49 -6.30 -21.77
N VAL A 287 7.55 -7.28 -22.66
CA VAL A 287 6.65 -8.45 -22.64
C VAL A 287 7.54 -9.66 -22.45
N PRO A 288 7.41 -10.40 -21.34
CA PRO A 288 8.16 -11.64 -21.15
C PRO A 288 7.73 -12.69 -22.18
N GLU A 289 8.66 -13.54 -22.58
CA GLU A 289 8.36 -14.68 -23.48
C GLU A 289 7.37 -15.65 -22.84
N ALA A 290 7.45 -15.84 -21.52
CA ALA A 290 6.50 -16.62 -20.73
C ALA A 290 5.34 -15.72 -20.23
N GLY A 291 4.10 -16.03 -20.60
CA GLY A 291 2.89 -15.30 -20.16
C GLY A 291 2.25 -14.39 -21.21
N GLY A 292 2.93 -14.17 -22.35
CA GLY A 292 2.36 -13.45 -23.50
C GLY A 292 1.83 -12.05 -23.15
N GLU A 293 0.80 -11.60 -23.87
CA GLU A 293 0.21 -10.26 -23.69
C GLU A 293 -0.52 -10.06 -22.34
N THR A 294 -0.69 -11.11 -21.54
CA THR A 294 -1.40 -11.05 -20.25
C THR A 294 -0.59 -10.40 -19.13
N ARG A 295 0.74 -10.32 -19.30
CA ARG A 295 1.67 -9.73 -18.33
C ARG A 295 2.67 -8.88 -19.07
N LYS A 296 2.77 -7.60 -18.71
CA LYS A 296 3.71 -6.67 -19.34
C LYS A 296 4.24 -5.66 -18.33
N VAL A 297 5.33 -5.02 -18.69
CA VAL A 297 5.92 -3.92 -17.92
C VAL A 297 5.94 -2.68 -18.78
N ALA A 298 5.15 -1.67 -18.42
CA ALA A 298 5.25 -0.35 -19.03
C ALA A 298 6.51 0.35 -18.50
N THR A 299 7.31 0.96 -19.37
CA THR A 299 8.56 1.64 -19.02
C THR A 299 8.59 3.07 -19.54
N CYS A 300 9.40 3.92 -18.92
CA CYS A 300 9.61 5.30 -19.35
C CYS A 300 11.10 5.63 -19.34
N ARG A 301 11.63 6.07 -20.49
CA ARG A 301 13.04 6.49 -20.64
C ARG A 301 13.35 7.86 -20.03
N SER A 302 12.33 8.68 -19.78
CA SER A 302 12.54 10.03 -19.21
C SER A 302 12.86 9.99 -17.72
N CYS A 303 12.23 9.08 -16.97
CA CYS A 303 12.48 8.91 -15.53
C CYS A 303 13.03 7.53 -15.16
N ASN A 304 13.28 6.66 -16.14
CA ASN A 304 13.63 5.24 -15.96
C ASN A 304 12.61 4.49 -15.08
N GLY A 305 11.36 4.94 -15.07
CA GLY A 305 10.30 4.35 -14.25
C GLY A 305 9.65 3.15 -14.93
N TYR A 306 9.18 2.17 -14.16
CA TYR A 306 8.34 1.08 -14.72
C TYR A 306 7.08 0.80 -13.88
N LEU A 307 6.07 0.19 -14.52
CA LEU A 307 4.86 -0.32 -13.87
C LEU A 307 4.45 -1.67 -14.48
N LYS A 308 4.24 -2.67 -13.63
CA LYS A 308 3.69 -3.96 -14.04
C LYS A 308 2.22 -3.82 -14.40
N THR A 309 1.82 -4.48 -15.47
CA THR A 309 0.45 -4.51 -15.95
C THR A 309 0.02 -5.97 -16.12
N LEU A 310 -1.08 -6.33 -15.47
CA LEU A 310 -1.65 -7.68 -15.46
C LEU A 310 -3.05 -7.65 -16.07
N THR A 311 -3.32 -8.52 -17.03
CA THR A 311 -4.66 -8.67 -17.61
C THR A 311 -5.50 -9.56 -16.69
N THR A 312 -6.65 -9.07 -16.25
CA THR A 312 -7.56 -9.78 -15.35
C THR A 312 -8.99 -9.72 -15.85
N LEU A 313 -9.78 -10.77 -15.60
CA LEU A 313 -11.22 -10.75 -15.94
C LEU A 313 -12.01 -9.85 -14.99
N GLN A 314 -11.63 -9.86 -13.71
CA GLN A 314 -12.26 -9.07 -12.65
C GLN A 314 -11.20 -8.36 -11.81
N ALA A 315 -11.64 -7.37 -11.05
CA ALA A 315 -10.78 -6.68 -10.11
C ALA A 315 -10.22 -7.65 -9.06
N SER A 316 -8.90 -7.64 -8.84
CA SER A 316 -8.37 -8.36 -7.69
C SER A 316 -8.94 -7.75 -6.39
N PRO A 317 -9.21 -8.57 -5.37
CA PRO A 317 -9.57 -8.05 -4.05
C PRO A 317 -8.49 -7.09 -3.54
N GLY A 318 -8.89 -6.03 -2.82
CA GLY A 318 -7.96 -5.00 -2.34
C GLY A 318 -6.81 -5.55 -1.48
N TYR A 319 -7.02 -6.64 -0.74
CA TYR A 319 -5.98 -7.29 0.07
C TYR A 319 -4.99 -8.11 -0.78
N ALA A 320 -5.40 -8.57 -1.96
CA ALA A 320 -4.62 -9.45 -2.82
C ALA A 320 -3.62 -8.69 -3.68
N VAL A 321 -3.77 -7.36 -3.82
CA VAL A 321 -2.89 -6.53 -4.67
C VAL A 321 -1.41 -6.69 -4.32
N ALA A 322 -1.07 -6.77 -3.03
CA ALA A 322 0.31 -6.99 -2.60
C ALA A 322 0.82 -8.40 -2.97
N LEU A 323 -0.05 -9.41 -2.94
CA LEU A 323 0.29 -10.76 -3.40
C LEU A 323 0.47 -10.81 -4.91
N ASP A 324 -0.42 -10.15 -5.67
CA ASP A 324 -0.35 -10.11 -7.13
C ASP A 324 0.92 -9.37 -7.60
N ASP A 325 1.29 -8.27 -6.92
CA ASP A 325 2.57 -7.60 -7.11
C ASP A 325 3.73 -8.57 -6.87
N VAL A 326 3.80 -9.19 -5.70
CA VAL A 326 4.94 -10.04 -5.33
C VAL A 326 5.01 -11.33 -6.18
N SER A 327 3.88 -11.95 -6.52
CA SER A 327 3.83 -13.13 -7.40
C SER A 327 4.35 -12.89 -8.83
N THR A 328 4.57 -11.63 -9.21
CA THR A 328 5.08 -11.23 -10.52
C THR A 328 6.45 -10.55 -10.41
N ILE A 329 7.27 -11.00 -9.45
CA ILE A 329 8.63 -10.48 -9.22
C ILE A 329 9.55 -10.63 -10.45
N ASP A 330 9.30 -11.65 -11.27
CA ASP A 330 10.05 -11.90 -12.51
C ASP A 330 10.00 -10.69 -13.45
N LEU A 331 8.87 -9.97 -13.46
CA LEU A 331 8.69 -8.73 -14.21
C LEU A 331 9.54 -7.58 -13.64
N ASP A 332 9.65 -7.50 -12.31
CA ASP A 332 10.50 -6.49 -11.66
C ASP A 332 11.97 -6.73 -11.98
N ILE A 333 12.42 -7.99 -11.93
CA ILE A 333 13.78 -8.40 -12.31
C ILE A 333 14.07 -8.01 -13.77
N ALA A 334 13.18 -8.36 -14.70
CA ALA A 334 13.34 -8.02 -16.13
C ALA A 334 13.37 -6.50 -16.41
N ALA A 335 12.73 -5.70 -15.55
CA ALA A 335 12.77 -4.24 -15.64
C ALA A 335 14.07 -3.67 -15.08
N LEU A 336 14.54 -4.20 -13.94
CA LEU A 336 15.78 -3.79 -13.28
C LEU A 336 17.01 -4.10 -14.15
N GLU A 337 17.03 -5.24 -14.82
CA GLU A 337 18.09 -5.60 -15.78
C GLU A 337 18.19 -4.61 -16.95
N ARG A 338 17.11 -3.86 -17.23
CA ARG A 338 17.08 -2.78 -18.22
C ARG A 338 17.29 -1.39 -17.61
N GLY A 339 17.76 -1.32 -16.36
CA GLY A 339 18.02 -0.07 -15.64
C GLY A 339 16.76 0.70 -15.24
N CYS A 340 15.58 0.07 -15.31
CA CYS A 340 14.33 0.70 -14.85
C CYS A 340 14.14 0.47 -13.35
N THR A 341 13.57 1.46 -12.65
CA THR A 341 13.31 1.41 -11.21
C THR A 341 11.89 1.89 -10.88
N ARG A 342 11.39 1.58 -9.68
CA ARG A 342 10.19 2.22 -9.13
C ARG A 342 10.60 3.46 -8.32
N PRO A 343 9.85 4.58 -8.39
CA PRO A 343 10.15 5.75 -7.56
C PRO A 343 10.04 5.40 -6.07
N GLN A 344 11.02 5.86 -5.29
CA GLN A 344 11.09 5.64 -3.84
C GLN A 344 10.05 6.47 -3.09
N ARG A 345 10.06 7.78 -3.37
CA ARG A 345 9.16 8.74 -2.75
C ARG A 345 7.72 8.50 -3.21
N PRO A 346 6.72 8.68 -2.33
CA PRO A 346 5.33 8.63 -2.74
C PRO A 346 5.02 9.70 -3.80
N GLY A 347 3.97 9.46 -4.58
CA GLY A 347 3.49 10.47 -5.53
C GLY A 347 2.87 11.69 -4.84
N TYR A 348 2.48 11.54 -3.58
CA TYR A 348 2.06 12.64 -2.70
C TYR A 348 2.57 12.41 -1.27
N ALA A 349 3.31 13.39 -0.73
CA ALA A 349 3.76 13.36 0.66
C ALA A 349 2.58 13.67 1.59
N LEU A 350 2.16 12.70 2.38
CA LEU A 350 1.04 12.88 3.31
C LEU A 350 1.49 13.62 4.57
N ASP A 351 0.78 14.70 4.89
CA ASP A 351 0.77 15.28 6.22
C ASP A 351 -0.39 14.63 7.00
N LEU A 352 -0.09 13.62 7.82
CA LEU A 352 -1.06 12.87 8.61
C LEU A 352 -0.56 12.72 10.03
N HIS A 353 -1.46 12.81 11.00
CA HIS A 353 -1.14 12.63 12.41
C HIS A 353 -1.88 11.44 13.01
N VAL A 354 -1.17 10.60 13.77
CA VAL A 354 -1.74 9.50 14.54
C VAL A 354 -1.63 9.85 16.02
N ARG A 355 -2.77 9.92 16.71
CA ARG A 355 -2.84 10.25 18.14
C ARG A 355 -3.57 9.15 18.90
N ASP A 356 -3.26 9.04 20.19
CA ASP A 356 -3.93 8.08 21.05
C ASP A 356 -5.41 8.42 21.22
N ARG A 357 -6.23 7.38 21.37
CA ARG A 357 -7.64 7.53 21.71
C ARG A 357 -7.75 8.01 23.16
N PRO A 358 -8.37 9.18 23.43
CA PRO A 358 -8.52 9.65 24.81
C PRO A 358 -9.28 8.61 25.63
N SER A 359 -8.66 8.17 26.73
CA SER A 359 -9.29 7.21 27.63
C SER A 359 -10.51 7.86 28.27
N ARG A 360 -11.68 7.19 28.22
CA ARG A 360 -12.94 7.67 28.82
C ARG A 360 -12.84 7.93 30.33
N LEU A 361 -11.75 7.49 30.98
CA LEU A 361 -11.49 7.66 32.41
C LEU A 361 -11.03 9.08 32.78
N HIS A 362 -10.47 9.87 31.86
CA HIS A 362 -10.06 11.25 32.16
C HIS A 362 -11.22 12.23 32.35
N GLY A 363 -12.41 11.92 31.82
CA GLY A 363 -13.60 12.76 31.98
C GLY A 363 -14.28 12.65 33.36
N LEU A 364 -14.00 11.59 34.12
CA LEU A 364 -14.61 11.36 35.44
C LEU A 364 -13.86 12.06 36.59
N PHE A 365 -12.60 12.42 36.40
CA PHE A 365 -11.80 13.11 37.42
C PHE A 365 -11.68 14.63 37.23
N SER A 366 -12.18 15.18 36.12
CA SER A 366 -12.17 16.64 35.85
C SER A 366 -13.44 17.38 36.33
N ARG A 367 -14.42 16.67 36.93
CA ARG A 367 -15.66 17.26 37.48
C ARG A 367 -15.71 17.33 39.01
N ARG A 368 -14.56 17.20 39.68
CA ARG A 368 -14.42 17.47 41.13
C ARG A 368 -13.24 18.42 41.32
N GLY A 369 -13.47 19.70 41.04
CA GLY A 369 -12.57 20.82 41.30
C GLY A 369 -13.42 22.03 41.60
#